data_AF-A0A044T183-F1
#
_entry.id   AF-A0A044T183-F1
#
_cell.length_a   1.000
_cell.length_b   1.000
_cell.length_c   1.000
_cell.angle_alpha   90.00
_cell.angle_beta   90.00
_cell.angle_gamma   90.00
#
_symmetry.space_group_name_H-M   'P 1'
#
loop_
_entity.id
_entity.type
_entity.pdbx_description
1 polymer ?
#
loop_
_entity_poly.entity_id
_entity_poly.type
_entity_poly.pdbx_seq_one_letter_code
_entity_poly.pdbx_strand_id
1 'polypeptide(L)'
;MIARSFYMIVLFLILNATCQDKNTTNKFDIRDEHHKVAKYIAILLFTILLLYSIISNILMAIALFCGGKDNSYSRAFVLIALQLIISNLIYLLPQMFVILPELLQTPSNPYSKSFAEIGLINILLKMILRRTRGLLLIRMNQTTWINYKFSSLFSFSYISMLYFSFLLTLNRFVAFILPKYNAFFKSKRLYFLIAFVWLSVLAISIVDFCYCTRRFLIWNLTWEIKCEERNKGATIWQSTRFYWTMFLPDIMFVMYVVIFYSIRRKQRLAANVNQNQGITKFFYFCFLHAEIGHFKLVLKSYYEIRQIVHHFFSILIILSLNYEEYLGIGSTHAERNEVYHYEWPVLIQAAWNCSALEIRAIIFKLIVPFLIKIFGEEIIIPLGIFVNSYVILVCAVLPTVHLIYSKEAHNIIKHLLFMSFLVRLKNKITINVEQLWILIS
;
A
#
# COMPACT_ATOMS: atom_id res chain seq x y z
N MET A 1 1.26 -0.08 -17.57
CA MET A 1 1.81 -0.99 -16.53
C MET A 1 0.80 -2.00 -15.96
N ILE A 2 -0.46 -1.62 -15.65
CA ILE A 2 -1.45 -2.52 -15.00
C ILE A 2 -1.99 -3.61 -15.92
N ALA A 3 -2.30 -3.30 -17.19
CA ALA A 3 -2.67 -4.33 -18.16
C ALA A 3 -1.55 -5.38 -18.28
N ARG A 4 -0.28 -4.92 -18.29
CA ARG A 4 0.89 -5.80 -18.19
C ARG A 4 0.95 -6.55 -16.86
N SER A 5 0.67 -5.94 -15.71
CA SER A 5 0.68 -6.67 -14.44
C SER A 5 -0.40 -7.74 -14.39
N PHE A 6 -1.63 -7.45 -14.85
CA PHE A 6 -2.70 -8.45 -14.95
C PHE A 6 -2.36 -9.56 -15.94
N TYR A 7 -1.77 -9.22 -17.09
CA TYR A 7 -1.28 -10.23 -18.03
C TYR A 7 -0.21 -11.11 -17.38
N MET A 8 0.74 -10.52 -16.64
CA MET A 8 1.75 -11.28 -15.90
C MET A 8 1.12 -12.14 -14.79
N ILE A 9 0.04 -11.68 -14.15
CA ILE A 9 -0.70 -12.43 -13.11
C ILE A 9 -1.45 -13.61 -13.74
N VAL A 10 -2.22 -13.37 -14.80
CA VAL A 10 -2.93 -14.40 -15.54
C VAL A 10 -1.94 -15.39 -16.13
N LEU A 11 -0.80 -14.91 -16.65
CA LEU A 11 0.29 -15.75 -17.14
C LEU A 11 0.88 -16.59 -16.00
N PHE A 12 1.11 -16.03 -14.81
CA PHE A 12 1.60 -16.80 -13.65
C PHE A 12 0.60 -17.85 -13.16
N LEU A 13 -0.70 -17.54 -13.20
CA LEU A 13 -1.76 -18.47 -12.84
C LEU A 13 -1.87 -19.60 -13.88
N ILE A 14 -1.84 -19.26 -15.18
CA ILE A 14 -1.87 -20.22 -16.28
C ILE A 14 -0.62 -21.11 -16.25
N LEU A 15 0.58 -20.53 -16.11
CA LEU A 15 1.84 -21.27 -16.16
C LEU A 15 1.92 -22.30 -15.01
N ASN A 16 1.45 -21.94 -13.80
CA ASN A 16 1.38 -22.88 -12.69
C ASN A 16 0.33 -23.97 -12.90
N ALA A 17 -0.87 -23.61 -13.39
CA ALA A 17 -1.95 -24.57 -13.62
C ALA A 17 -1.56 -25.62 -14.67
N THR A 18 -0.88 -25.21 -15.75
CA THR A 18 -0.47 -26.15 -16.81
C THR A 18 0.63 -27.14 -16.40
N CYS A 19 1.33 -26.92 -15.28
CA CYS A 19 2.41 -27.80 -14.84
C CYS A 19 1.96 -28.92 -13.89
N GLN A 20 0.67 -29.00 -13.54
CA GLN A 20 0.20 -29.90 -12.48
C GLN A 20 -0.69 -31.03 -13.02
N ASP A 21 -0.12 -31.91 -13.85
CA ASP A 21 -0.72 -33.23 -14.09
C ASP A 21 -0.52 -34.10 -12.84
N LYS A 22 -1.58 -34.37 -12.06
CA LYS A 22 -1.85 -35.69 -11.43
C LYS A 22 -3.01 -35.71 -10.44
N ASN A 23 -3.83 -36.75 -10.60
CA ASN A 23 -4.78 -37.29 -9.61
C ASN A 23 -4.10 -37.58 -8.26
N THR A 24 -4.18 -36.64 -7.32
CA THR A 24 -4.01 -36.96 -5.90
C THR A 24 -5.05 -36.20 -5.10
N THR A 25 -5.87 -36.94 -4.37
CA THR A 25 -6.84 -36.46 -3.36
C THR A 25 -6.16 -35.80 -2.14
N ASN A 26 -4.92 -35.35 -2.30
CA ASN A 26 -4.11 -34.79 -1.24
C ASN A 26 -4.38 -33.30 -1.11
N LYS A 27 -4.69 -32.88 0.11
CA LYS A 27 -4.82 -31.48 0.50
C LYS A 27 -3.55 -30.72 0.09
N PHE A 28 -3.68 -29.73 -0.80
CA PHE A 28 -2.58 -28.89 -1.26
C PHE A 28 -1.87 -28.21 -0.07
N ASP A 29 -0.59 -28.54 0.11
CA ASP A 29 0.28 -27.92 1.12
C ASP A 29 1.55 -27.41 0.43
N ILE A 30 1.80 -26.09 0.51
CA ILE A 30 3.01 -25.46 -0.05
C ILE A 30 4.32 -26.04 0.55
N ARG A 31 4.24 -26.76 1.67
CA ARG A 31 5.38 -27.45 2.28
C ARG A 31 5.73 -28.78 1.61
N ASP A 32 4.85 -29.29 0.75
CA ASP A 32 5.06 -30.52 -0.01
C ASP A 32 6.18 -30.34 -1.06
N GLU A 33 6.91 -31.42 -1.35
CA GLU A 33 8.04 -31.40 -2.29
C GLU A 33 7.61 -30.99 -3.69
N HIS A 34 6.38 -31.33 -4.08
CA HIS A 34 5.79 -30.94 -5.36
C HIS A 34 5.67 -29.42 -5.55
N HIS A 35 5.58 -28.64 -4.46
CA HIS A 35 5.36 -27.19 -4.50
C HIS A 35 6.63 -26.39 -4.17
N LYS A 36 7.79 -27.06 -4.16
CA LYS A 36 9.09 -26.46 -3.81
C LYS A 36 9.42 -25.22 -4.64
N VAL A 37 9.11 -25.23 -5.94
CA VAL A 37 9.33 -24.06 -6.83
C VAL A 37 8.45 -22.89 -6.43
N ALA A 38 7.15 -23.11 -6.25
CA ALA A 38 6.20 -22.07 -5.83
C ALA A 38 6.59 -21.45 -4.48
N LYS A 39 7.05 -22.28 -3.54
CA LYS A 39 7.57 -21.84 -2.24
C LYS A 39 8.76 -20.89 -2.38
N TYR A 40 9.76 -21.21 -3.20
CA TYR A 40 10.91 -20.33 -3.42
C TYR A 40 10.52 -19.03 -4.13
N ILE A 41 9.63 -19.11 -5.12
CA ILE A 41 9.09 -17.91 -5.80
C ILE A 41 8.39 -17.01 -4.78
N ALA A 42 7.55 -17.57 -3.90
CA ALA A 42 6.86 -16.80 -2.86
C ALA A 42 7.85 -16.10 -1.91
N ILE A 43 8.86 -16.82 -1.41
CA ILE A 43 9.89 -16.27 -0.52
C ILE A 43 10.64 -15.12 -1.20
N LEU A 44 11.08 -15.33 -2.45
CA LEU A 44 11.81 -14.31 -3.21
C LEU A 44 10.94 -13.08 -3.45
N LEU A 45 9.71 -13.29 -3.94
CA LEU A 45 8.77 -12.23 -4.26
C LEU A 45 8.40 -11.41 -3.02
N PHE A 46 8.05 -12.07 -1.91
CA PHE A 46 7.71 -11.40 -0.66
C PHE A 46 8.91 -10.62 -0.12
N THR A 47 10.12 -11.18 -0.18
CA THR A 47 11.33 -10.47 0.27
C THR A 47 11.58 -9.20 -0.55
N ILE A 48 11.50 -9.28 -1.88
CA ILE A 48 11.68 -8.12 -2.77
C ILE A 48 10.61 -7.07 -2.51
N LEU A 49 9.33 -7.46 -2.43
CA LEU A 49 8.23 -6.54 -2.20
C LEU A 49 8.29 -5.88 -0.81
N LEU A 50 8.72 -6.63 0.22
CA LEU A 50 8.92 -6.09 1.57
C LEU A 50 10.03 -5.05 1.58
N LEU A 51 11.19 -5.36 1.00
CA LEU A 51 12.30 -4.42 0.87
C LEU A 51 11.87 -3.16 0.11
N TYR A 52 11.19 -3.33 -1.03
CA TYR A 52 10.66 -2.22 -1.81
C TYR A 52 9.71 -1.33 -0.99
N SER A 53 8.79 -1.94 -0.25
CA SER A 53 7.82 -1.22 0.58
C SER A 53 8.49 -0.45 1.72
N ILE A 54 9.45 -1.08 2.40
CA ILE A 54 10.23 -0.45 3.47
C ILE A 54 11.05 0.73 2.92
N ILE A 55 11.81 0.50 1.85
CA ILE A 55 12.65 1.53 1.20
C ILE A 55 11.78 2.70 0.75
N SER A 56 10.66 2.45 0.09
CA SER A 56 9.79 3.51 -0.43
C SER A 56 9.21 4.37 0.71
N ASN A 57 8.75 3.74 1.81
CA ASN A 57 8.27 4.46 3.00
C ASN A 57 9.38 5.27 3.68
N ILE A 58 10.61 4.72 3.78
CA ILE A 58 11.77 5.44 4.32
C ILE A 58 12.12 6.65 3.44
N LEU A 59 12.16 6.47 2.11
CA LEU A 59 12.42 7.56 1.16
C LEU A 59 11.37 8.67 1.26
N MET A 60 10.09 8.31 1.40
CA MET A 60 9.02 9.29 1.64
C MET A 60 9.23 10.02 2.97
N ALA A 61 9.57 9.32 4.06
CA ALA A 61 9.88 9.97 5.34
C ALA A 61 11.06 10.95 5.20
N ILE A 62 12.14 10.53 4.55
CA ILE A 62 13.31 11.37 4.27
C ILE A 62 12.89 12.62 3.47
N ALA A 63 12.10 12.46 2.40
CA ALA A 63 11.63 13.59 1.60
C ALA A 63 10.80 14.59 2.43
N LEU A 64 9.98 14.11 3.37
CA LEU A 64 9.16 14.95 4.23
C LEU A 64 9.97 15.71 5.29
N PHE A 65 11.03 15.10 5.83
CA PHE A 65 11.84 15.69 6.91
C PHE A 65 13.06 16.49 6.43
N CYS A 66 13.68 16.09 5.31
CA CYS A 66 14.90 16.71 4.81
C CYS A 66 14.65 17.91 3.90
N GLY A 67 13.39 18.30 3.64
CA GLY A 67 13.04 19.44 2.78
C GLY A 67 13.48 20.83 3.26
N GLY A 68 14.18 20.93 4.40
CA GLY A 68 14.66 22.21 4.93
C GLY A 68 13.54 23.13 5.43
N LYS A 69 13.86 24.41 5.67
CA LYS A 69 12.90 25.46 6.08
C LYS A 69 11.96 25.86 4.94
N ASP A 70 12.35 25.59 3.70
CA ASP A 70 11.61 25.95 2.50
C ASP A 70 10.70 24.81 2.00
N ASN A 71 10.43 23.81 2.85
CA ASN A 71 9.58 22.70 2.45
C ASN A 71 8.17 23.19 2.09
N SER A 72 7.68 22.84 0.91
CA SER A 72 6.34 23.30 0.47
C SER A 72 5.22 22.60 1.27
N TYR A 73 5.57 21.53 1.98
CA TYR A 73 4.62 20.73 2.74
C TYR A 73 4.15 21.45 4.01
N SER A 74 2.84 21.62 4.13
CA SER A 74 2.26 22.07 5.39
C SER A 74 2.63 21.11 6.54
N ARG A 75 2.90 21.67 7.73
CA ARG A 75 3.14 20.89 8.96
C ARG A 75 2.07 19.82 9.20
N ALA A 76 0.81 20.14 8.90
CA ALA A 76 -0.29 19.20 9.05
C ALA A 76 -0.15 17.98 8.13
N PHE A 77 0.18 18.20 6.86
CA PHE A 77 0.43 17.15 5.90
C PHE A 77 1.57 16.24 6.35
N VAL A 78 2.71 16.81 6.77
CA VAL A 78 3.87 16.04 7.25
C VAL A 78 3.50 15.15 8.44
N LEU A 79 2.79 15.69 9.43
CA LEU A 79 2.42 14.94 10.63
C LEU A 79 1.46 13.79 10.32
N ILE A 80 0.46 14.01 9.45
CA ILE A 80 -0.50 12.97 9.06
C ILE A 80 0.17 11.91 8.17
N ALA A 81 0.99 12.34 7.20
CA ALA A 81 1.73 11.44 6.32
C ALA A 81 2.70 10.55 7.12
N LEU A 82 3.32 11.08 8.17
CA LEU A 82 4.13 10.29 9.09
C LEU A 82 3.33 9.18 9.78
N GLN A 83 2.09 9.46 10.19
CA GLN A 83 1.23 8.42 10.79
C GLN A 83 0.89 7.33 9.78
N LEU A 84 0.68 7.69 8.51
CA LEU A 84 0.49 6.72 7.42
C LEU A 84 1.73 5.84 7.21
N ILE A 85 2.93 6.44 7.20
CA ILE A 85 4.19 5.70 7.08
C ILE A 85 4.35 4.72 8.26
N ILE A 86 4.10 5.18 9.49
CA ILE A 86 4.12 4.32 10.68
C ILE A 86 3.13 3.16 10.51
N SER A 87 1.90 3.46 10.08
CA SER A 87 0.85 2.45 9.87
C SER A 87 1.25 1.42 8.81
N ASN A 88 1.83 1.86 7.69
CA ASN A 88 2.36 0.98 6.65
C ASN A 88 3.47 0.08 7.19
N LEU A 89 4.42 0.62 7.95
CA LEU A 89 5.52 -0.15 8.51
C LEU A 89 5.02 -1.19 9.53
N ILE A 90 4.06 -0.84 10.40
CA ILE A 90 3.45 -1.80 11.32
C ILE A 90 2.70 -2.89 10.53
N TYR A 91 2.05 -2.53 9.43
CA TYR A 91 1.36 -3.47 8.55
C TYR A 91 2.30 -4.51 7.92
N LEU A 92 3.56 -4.15 7.68
CA LEU A 92 4.58 -5.08 7.16
C LEU A 92 5.15 -6.02 8.23
N LEU A 93 5.02 -5.72 9.53
CA LEU A 93 5.62 -6.53 10.61
C LEU A 93 5.14 -7.98 10.56
N PRO A 94 3.84 -8.30 10.47
CA PRO A 94 3.45 -9.71 10.42
C PRO A 94 3.93 -10.43 9.15
N GLN A 95 4.10 -9.73 8.03
CA GLN A 95 4.69 -10.31 6.81
C GLN A 95 6.14 -10.72 7.07
N MET A 96 6.89 -9.87 7.78
CA MET A 96 8.29 -10.11 8.13
C MET A 96 8.49 -11.16 9.25
N PHE A 97 7.60 -11.19 10.25
CA PHE A 97 7.79 -11.98 11.47
C PHE A 97 6.92 -13.23 11.57
N VAL A 98 5.83 -13.32 10.79
CA VAL A 98 4.95 -14.49 10.75
C VAL A 98 5.11 -15.20 9.41
N ILE A 99 4.81 -14.51 8.30
CA ILE A 99 4.72 -15.17 6.99
C ILE A 99 6.07 -15.64 6.48
N LEU A 100 7.08 -14.76 6.43
CA LEU A 100 8.39 -15.12 5.91
C LEU A 100 9.08 -16.20 6.75
N PRO A 101 9.09 -16.14 8.10
CA PRO A 101 9.66 -17.21 8.92
C PRO A 101 8.90 -18.53 8.82
N GLU A 102 7.56 -18.52 8.77
CA GLU A 102 6.79 -19.75 8.58
C GLU A 102 7.02 -20.39 7.21
N LEU A 103 7.16 -19.59 6.15
CA LEU A 103 7.56 -20.07 4.83
C LEU A 103 8.95 -20.69 4.87
N LEU A 104 9.89 -20.09 5.58
CA LEU A 104 11.26 -20.61 5.68
C LEU A 104 11.35 -21.89 6.52
N GLN A 105 10.40 -22.15 7.42
CA GLN A 105 10.37 -23.40 8.19
C GLN A 105 10.12 -24.59 7.24
N THR A 106 11.09 -25.48 7.17
CA THR A 106 10.91 -26.82 6.58
C THR A 106 10.53 -27.79 7.70
N PRO A 107 9.54 -28.67 7.51
CA PRO A 107 9.36 -29.81 8.39
C PRO A 107 10.65 -30.65 8.34
N SER A 108 11.43 -30.62 9.42
CA SER A 108 12.51 -31.55 9.81
C SER A 108 13.47 -32.12 8.76
N ASN A 109 13.58 -31.53 7.56
CA ASN A 109 14.44 -32.05 6.51
C ASN A 109 15.88 -31.51 6.69
N PRO A 110 16.92 -32.38 6.72
CA PRO A 110 18.33 -31.98 6.85
C PRO A 110 18.83 -30.93 5.84
N TYR A 111 18.13 -30.72 4.72
CA TYR A 111 18.44 -29.64 3.77
C TYR A 111 18.19 -28.21 4.29
N SER A 112 17.57 -28.03 5.46
CA SER A 112 17.51 -26.72 6.13
C SER A 112 18.89 -26.08 6.35
N LYS A 113 19.97 -26.88 6.37
CA LYS A 113 21.35 -26.37 6.36
C LYS A 113 21.72 -25.60 5.10
N SER A 114 21.26 -26.01 3.91
CA SER A 114 21.68 -25.40 2.64
C SER A 114 21.10 -23.99 2.46
N PHE A 115 19.89 -23.73 2.97
CA PHE A 115 19.33 -22.37 2.92
C PHE A 115 20.01 -21.43 3.94
N ALA A 116 20.61 -21.97 5.00
CA ALA A 116 21.45 -21.19 5.91
C ALA A 116 22.74 -20.67 5.22
N GLU A 117 23.10 -21.17 4.04
CA GLU A 117 24.28 -20.70 3.30
C GLU A 117 23.99 -19.54 2.34
N ILE A 118 22.73 -19.11 2.14
CA ILE A 118 22.46 -17.85 1.44
C ILE A 118 22.88 -16.70 2.38
N GLY A 119 24.17 -16.37 2.31
CA GLY A 119 24.93 -15.67 3.36
C GLY A 119 24.34 -14.32 3.76
N LEU A 120 23.78 -13.56 2.82
CA LEU A 120 23.25 -12.23 3.12
C LEU A 120 21.96 -12.29 3.96
N ILE A 121 21.03 -13.19 3.59
CA ILE A 121 19.79 -13.37 4.34
C ILE A 121 20.11 -13.98 5.70
N ASN A 122 21.02 -14.96 5.78
CA ASN A 122 21.37 -15.55 7.08
C ASN A 122 22.11 -14.56 7.98
N ILE A 123 22.94 -13.65 7.48
CA ILE A 123 23.56 -12.61 8.33
C ILE A 123 22.50 -11.64 8.85
N LEU A 124 21.60 -11.16 7.97
CA LEU A 124 20.54 -10.24 8.39
C LEU A 124 19.58 -10.92 9.38
N LEU A 125 19.15 -12.14 9.04
CA LEU A 125 18.27 -12.97 9.86
C LEU A 125 18.97 -13.35 11.17
N LYS A 126 20.25 -13.75 11.16
CA LYS A 126 21.03 -13.99 12.39
C LYS A 126 21.20 -12.72 13.19
N MET A 127 21.43 -11.55 12.61
CA MET A 127 21.53 -10.30 13.39
C MET A 127 20.21 -10.00 14.09
N ILE A 128 19.10 -10.13 13.37
CA ILE A 128 17.75 -9.95 13.92
C ILE A 128 17.47 -11.01 14.99
N LEU A 129 17.74 -12.29 14.69
CA LEU A 129 17.54 -13.45 15.57
C LEU A 129 18.47 -13.51 16.77
N ARG A 130 19.74 -13.09 16.65
CA ARG A 130 20.68 -13.03 17.78
C ARG A 130 20.19 -12.01 18.79
N ARG A 131 19.56 -10.94 18.32
CA ARG A 131 18.97 -9.92 19.19
C ARG A 131 17.65 -10.37 19.82
N THR A 132 16.94 -11.33 19.21
CA THR A 132 15.73 -11.97 19.76
C THR A 132 15.94 -13.39 20.29
N ARG A 133 17.19 -13.84 20.51
CA ARG A 133 17.53 -15.24 20.85
C ARG A 133 16.88 -15.80 22.11
N GLY A 134 16.35 -14.96 22.99
CA GLY A 134 15.55 -15.39 24.13
C GLY A 134 14.22 -16.06 23.75
N LEU A 135 13.76 -15.95 22.49
CA LEU A 135 12.41 -16.35 22.10
C LEU A 135 12.28 -17.67 21.31
N LEU A 136 13.38 -18.35 20.94
CA LEU A 136 13.31 -19.44 19.94
C LEU A 136 13.28 -20.87 20.50
N LEU A 137 13.45 -21.06 21.81
CA LEU A 137 13.55 -22.40 22.42
C LEU A 137 12.25 -22.97 23.00
N ILE A 138 11.15 -22.21 22.99
CA ILE A 138 9.83 -22.71 23.42
C ILE A 138 9.04 -23.10 22.16
N ARG A 139 9.50 -24.18 21.52
CA ARG A 139 9.06 -24.67 20.20
C ARG A 139 7.63 -25.24 20.23
N MET A 140 6.86 -24.92 19.19
CA MET A 140 5.54 -25.45 18.81
C MET A 140 4.28 -24.90 19.51
N ASN A 141 4.16 -24.90 20.84
CA ASN A 141 2.94 -24.31 21.45
C ASN A 141 2.97 -22.77 21.49
N GLN A 142 4.15 -22.16 21.59
CA GLN A 142 4.25 -20.69 21.55
C GLN A 142 4.18 -20.11 20.14
N THR A 143 4.55 -20.84 19.09
CA THR A 143 4.46 -20.31 17.71
C THR A 143 3.01 -19.99 17.38
N THR A 144 2.07 -20.85 17.76
CA THR A 144 0.64 -20.59 17.57
C THR A 144 0.21 -19.31 18.30
N TRP A 145 0.68 -19.08 19.52
CA TRP A 145 0.32 -17.89 20.31
C TRP A 145 0.95 -16.60 19.77
N ILE A 146 2.22 -16.66 19.34
CA ILE A 146 2.91 -15.56 18.65
C ILE A 146 2.15 -15.22 17.37
N ASN A 147 1.75 -16.22 16.59
CA ASN A 147 0.97 -16.02 15.37
C ASN A 147 -0.35 -15.30 15.68
N TYR A 148 -1.11 -15.77 16.67
CA TYR A 148 -2.37 -15.11 17.06
C TYR A 148 -2.16 -13.63 17.45
N LYS A 149 -1.14 -13.34 18.26
CA LYS A 149 -0.86 -11.96 18.69
C LYS A 149 -0.39 -11.07 17.53
N PHE A 150 0.57 -11.51 16.73
CA PHE A 150 1.06 -10.71 15.61
C PHE A 150 -0.02 -10.52 14.53
N SER A 151 -0.95 -11.46 14.39
CA SER A 151 -2.09 -11.31 13.47
C SER A 151 -3.00 -10.14 13.80
N SER A 152 -3.06 -9.72 15.07
CA SER A 152 -3.84 -8.53 15.48
C SER A 152 -3.29 -7.23 14.89
N LEU A 153 -1.97 -7.17 14.65
CA LEU A 153 -1.31 -6.01 14.06
C LEU A 153 -1.80 -5.71 12.64
N PHE A 154 -2.25 -6.72 11.88
CA PHE A 154 -2.86 -6.47 10.57
C PHE A 154 -4.12 -5.62 10.68
N SER A 155 -4.99 -5.96 11.64
CA SER A 155 -6.25 -5.24 11.84
C SER A 155 -5.97 -3.81 12.27
N PHE A 156 -5.12 -3.66 13.30
CA PHE A 156 -4.67 -2.38 13.81
C PHE A 156 -4.10 -1.49 12.72
N SER A 157 -3.14 -2.01 11.97
CA SER A 157 -2.45 -1.22 10.94
C SER A 157 -3.35 -0.89 9.77
N TYR A 158 -4.24 -1.80 9.37
CA TYR A 158 -5.21 -1.53 8.32
C TYR A 158 -6.20 -0.44 8.70
N ILE A 159 -6.78 -0.52 9.91
CA ILE A 159 -7.71 0.50 10.42
C ILE A 159 -6.98 1.84 10.54
N SER A 160 -5.73 1.82 11.03
CA SER A 160 -4.88 3.01 11.10
C SER A 160 -4.64 3.65 9.73
N MET A 161 -4.22 2.84 8.74
CA MET A 161 -4.04 3.30 7.36
C MET A 161 -5.31 3.95 6.82
N LEU A 162 -6.47 3.34 7.06
CA LEU A 162 -7.76 3.85 6.62
C LEU A 162 -8.09 5.19 7.28
N TYR A 163 -7.94 5.30 8.60
CA TYR A 163 -8.29 6.48 9.37
C TYR A 163 -7.36 7.66 9.08
N PHE A 164 -6.05 7.42 8.98
CA PHE A 164 -5.11 8.48 8.61
C PHE A 164 -5.21 8.87 7.14
N SER A 165 -5.61 7.96 6.26
CA SER A 165 -5.89 8.31 4.85
C SER A 165 -7.12 9.20 4.78
N PHE A 166 -8.17 8.88 5.53
CA PHE A 166 -9.34 9.75 5.67
C PHE A 166 -8.95 11.12 6.26
N LEU A 167 -8.14 11.14 7.31
CA LEU A 167 -7.68 12.40 7.93
C LEU A 167 -6.86 13.26 6.95
N LEU A 168 -6.03 12.63 6.11
CA LEU A 168 -5.29 13.30 5.05
C LEU A 168 -6.22 13.92 4.00
N THR A 169 -7.24 13.17 3.59
CA THR A 169 -8.29 13.65 2.68
C THR A 169 -9.08 14.80 3.29
N LEU A 170 -9.43 14.72 4.57
CA LEU A 170 -10.13 15.77 5.30
C LEU A 170 -9.28 17.04 5.43
N ASN A 171 -7.98 16.91 5.70
CA ASN A 171 -7.06 18.05 5.70
C ASN A 171 -7.05 18.77 4.35
N ARG A 172 -6.94 18.03 3.25
CA ARG A 172 -6.99 18.57 1.89
C ARG A 172 -8.34 19.21 1.58
N PHE A 173 -9.44 18.54 1.94
CA PHE A 173 -10.79 19.05 1.75
C PHE A 173 -10.99 20.39 2.46
N VAL A 174 -10.54 20.49 3.72
CA VAL A 174 -10.61 21.74 4.47
C VAL A 174 -9.72 22.82 3.86
N ALA A 175 -8.53 22.47 3.36
CA ALA A 175 -7.65 23.44 2.69
C ALA A 175 -8.28 24.04 1.41
N PHE A 176 -8.93 23.22 0.58
CA PHE A 176 -9.45 23.66 -0.72
C PHE A 176 -10.88 24.20 -0.69
N ILE A 177 -11.76 23.54 0.08
CA ILE A 177 -13.21 23.80 0.10
C ILE A 177 -13.60 24.71 1.27
N LEU A 178 -13.01 24.49 2.44
CA LEU A 178 -13.41 25.13 3.69
C LEU A 178 -12.25 25.90 4.36
N PRO A 179 -11.58 26.84 3.66
CA PRO A 179 -10.33 27.44 4.13
C PRO A 179 -10.45 28.18 5.46
N LYS A 180 -11.66 28.66 5.80
CA LYS A 180 -11.97 29.27 7.11
C LYS A 180 -11.65 28.35 8.30
N TYR A 181 -11.73 27.03 8.11
CA TYR A 181 -11.47 26.03 9.15
C TYR A 181 -10.03 25.50 9.13
N ASN A 182 -9.16 26.00 8.24
CA ASN A 182 -7.77 25.57 8.15
C ASN A 182 -6.97 25.87 9.44
N ALA A 183 -7.40 26.86 10.24
CA ALA A 183 -6.85 27.14 11.56
C ALA A 183 -6.85 25.90 12.48
N PHE A 184 -7.82 25.00 12.31
CA PHE A 184 -7.91 23.75 13.06
C PHE A 184 -6.66 22.88 12.86
N PHE A 185 -6.25 22.68 11.60
CA PHE A 185 -5.10 21.87 11.22
C PHE A 185 -3.74 22.53 11.48
N LYS A 186 -3.71 23.86 11.64
CA LYS A 186 -2.48 24.60 11.99
C LYS A 186 -2.20 24.65 13.51
N SER A 187 -3.20 24.35 14.33
CA SER A 187 -3.14 24.54 15.78
C SER A 187 -2.65 23.30 16.54
N LYS A 188 -2.43 23.45 17.86
CA LYS A 188 -2.20 22.33 18.79
C LYS A 188 -3.32 21.26 18.72
N ARG A 189 -4.51 21.62 18.21
CA ARG A 189 -5.67 20.71 18.05
C ARG A 189 -5.38 19.55 17.11
N LEU A 190 -4.47 19.70 16.14
CA LEU A 190 -4.09 18.59 15.26
C LEU A 190 -3.43 17.43 16.04
N TYR A 191 -2.60 17.72 17.04
CA TYR A 191 -1.99 16.68 17.87
C TYR A 191 -3.02 15.92 18.70
N PHE A 192 -3.98 16.64 19.28
CA PHE A 192 -5.12 16.02 19.98
C PHE A 192 -5.94 15.14 19.04
N LEU A 193 -6.18 15.58 17.81
CA LEU A 193 -6.89 14.80 16.81
C LEU A 193 -6.13 13.53 16.41
N ILE A 194 -4.82 13.62 16.18
CA ILE A 194 -3.98 12.46 15.88
C ILE A 194 -4.00 11.46 17.04
N ALA A 195 -3.86 11.94 18.29
CA ALA A 195 -3.96 11.09 19.48
C ALA A 195 -5.35 10.43 19.58
N PHE A 196 -6.42 11.17 19.33
CA PHE A 196 -7.79 10.66 19.32
C PHE A 196 -8.00 9.59 18.24
N VAL A 197 -7.46 9.79 17.03
CA VAL A 197 -7.49 8.79 15.96
C VAL A 197 -6.75 7.52 16.39
N TRP A 198 -5.56 7.63 16.98
CA TRP A 198 -4.82 6.48 17.50
C TRP A 198 -5.58 5.72 18.60
N LEU A 199 -6.19 6.43 19.55
CA LEU A 199 -7.01 5.83 20.60
C LEU A 199 -8.22 5.09 20.01
N SER A 200 -8.86 5.67 19.00
CA SER A 200 -9.99 5.05 18.30
C SER A 200 -9.56 3.78 17.55
N VAL A 201 -8.44 3.83 16.83
CA VAL A 201 -7.85 2.66 16.14
C VAL A 201 -7.53 1.55 17.15
N LEU A 202 -6.94 1.90 18.30
CA LEU A 202 -6.61 0.95 19.36
C LEU A 202 -7.87 0.31 19.93
N ALA A 203 -8.90 1.08 20.27
CA ALA A 203 -10.17 0.58 20.78
C ALA A 203 -10.84 -0.40 19.81
N ILE A 204 -10.95 -0.03 18.53
CA ILE A 204 -11.51 -0.89 17.47
C ILE A 204 -10.68 -2.16 17.30
N SER A 205 -9.37 -2.07 17.41
CA SER A 205 -8.47 -3.23 17.30
C SER A 205 -8.59 -4.19 18.49
N ILE A 206 -8.81 -3.66 19.70
CA ILE A 206 -9.07 -4.46 20.90
C ILE A 206 -10.42 -5.17 20.76
N VAL A 207 -11.47 -4.46 20.35
CA VAL A 207 -12.79 -5.05 20.10
C VAL A 207 -12.69 -6.16 19.06
N ASP A 208 -11.97 -5.90 17.97
CA ASP A 208 -11.72 -6.89 16.92
C ASP A 208 -10.92 -8.10 17.41
N PHE A 209 -9.95 -7.91 18.30
CA PHE A 209 -9.21 -8.99 18.93
C PHE A 209 -10.09 -9.82 19.89
N CYS A 210 -11.01 -9.18 20.61
CA CYS A 210 -11.94 -9.86 21.52
C CYS A 210 -12.98 -10.71 20.79
N TYR A 211 -13.48 -10.26 19.63
CA TYR A 211 -14.51 -10.99 18.88
C TYR A 211 -13.96 -11.95 17.82
N CYS A 212 -12.72 -11.74 17.37
CA CYS A 212 -12.16 -12.47 16.24
C CYS A 212 -10.73 -12.93 16.50
N THR A 213 -10.51 -14.21 16.30
CA THR A 213 -9.18 -14.81 16.25
C THR A 213 -8.69 -14.85 14.80
N ARG A 214 -7.40 -14.54 14.60
CA ARG A 214 -6.75 -14.63 13.29
C ARG A 214 -5.56 -15.53 13.36
N ARG A 215 -5.43 -16.39 12.36
CA ARG A 215 -4.25 -17.23 12.17
C ARG A 215 -3.84 -17.21 10.71
N PHE A 216 -2.54 -17.24 10.48
CA PHE A 216 -2.01 -17.51 9.15
C PHE A 216 -2.03 -19.02 8.92
N LEU A 217 -2.51 -19.43 7.76
CA LEU A 217 -2.49 -20.81 7.31
C LEU A 217 -1.36 -20.96 6.29
N ILE A 218 -0.25 -21.54 6.73
CA ILE A 218 0.94 -21.66 5.90
C ILE A 218 0.71 -22.46 4.61
N TRP A 219 -0.11 -23.53 4.68
CA TRP A 219 -0.30 -24.47 3.57
C TRP A 219 -0.92 -23.83 2.32
N ASN A 220 -1.75 -22.80 2.49
CA ASN A 220 -2.39 -22.05 1.40
C ASN A 220 -2.03 -20.55 1.39
N LEU A 221 -1.16 -20.10 2.29
CA LEU A 221 -0.79 -18.70 2.47
C LEU A 221 -2.00 -17.77 2.70
N THR A 222 -3.03 -18.22 3.40
CA THR A 222 -4.22 -17.41 3.67
C THR A 222 -4.31 -16.97 5.12
N TRP A 223 -4.97 -15.84 5.34
CA TRP A 223 -5.38 -15.40 6.67
C TRP A 223 -6.75 -15.97 6.97
N GLU A 224 -6.83 -16.90 7.92
CA GLU A 224 -8.10 -17.39 8.42
C GLU A 224 -8.57 -16.51 9.58
N ILE A 225 -9.80 -16.03 9.48
CA ILE A 225 -10.46 -15.22 10.50
C ILE A 225 -11.60 -16.06 11.06
N LYS A 226 -11.49 -16.45 12.33
CA LYS A 226 -12.56 -17.14 13.06
C LYS A 226 -13.13 -16.18 14.09
N CYS A 227 -14.38 -15.76 13.87
CA CYS A 227 -15.15 -15.04 14.88
C CYS A 227 -16.25 -15.98 15.34
N GLU A 228 -16.31 -16.24 16.64
CA GLU A 228 -17.16 -17.30 17.19
C GLU A 228 -18.65 -16.91 17.06
N GLU A 229 -19.38 -17.59 16.16
CA GLU A 229 -20.77 -17.26 15.82
C GLU A 229 -21.74 -17.38 16.99
N ARG A 230 -21.41 -18.19 18.02
CA ARG A 230 -22.25 -18.32 19.22
C ARG A 230 -22.52 -16.98 19.89
N ASN A 231 -21.60 -16.03 19.75
CA ASN A 231 -21.77 -14.68 20.25
C ASN A 231 -22.44 -13.83 19.16
N LYS A 232 -23.72 -13.49 19.34
CA LYS A 232 -24.44 -12.52 18.48
C LYS A 232 -23.64 -11.22 18.26
N GLY A 233 -22.80 -10.83 19.23
CA GLY A 233 -21.90 -9.67 19.09
C GLY A 233 -20.84 -9.82 18.00
N ALA A 234 -20.34 -11.03 17.74
CA ALA A 234 -19.28 -11.27 16.75
C ALA A 234 -19.78 -11.10 15.30
N THR A 235 -20.98 -11.58 14.99
CA THR A 235 -21.61 -11.41 13.66
C THR A 235 -21.95 -9.94 13.40
N ILE A 236 -22.51 -9.24 14.40
CA ILE A 236 -22.76 -7.80 14.34
C ILE A 236 -21.45 -7.03 14.13
N TRP A 237 -20.38 -7.39 14.85
CA TRP A 237 -19.06 -6.77 14.70
C TRP A 237 -18.50 -6.94 13.28
N GLN A 238 -18.53 -8.17 12.74
CA GLN A 238 -18.04 -8.43 11.38
C GLN A 238 -18.79 -7.61 10.33
N SER A 239 -20.13 -7.58 10.40
CA SER A 239 -20.93 -6.78 9.48
C SER A 239 -20.63 -5.29 9.63
N THR A 240 -20.61 -4.78 10.86
CA THR A 240 -20.32 -3.37 11.15
C THR A 240 -18.96 -2.96 10.62
N ARG A 241 -17.93 -3.77 10.90
CA ARG A 241 -16.58 -3.52 10.40
C ARG A 241 -16.54 -3.55 8.88
N PHE A 242 -17.19 -4.51 8.24
CA PHE A 242 -17.21 -4.61 6.79
C PHE A 242 -17.82 -3.36 6.15
N TYR A 243 -18.99 -2.93 6.62
CA TYR A 243 -19.62 -1.70 6.15
C TYR A 243 -18.74 -0.47 6.42
N TRP A 244 -18.14 -0.38 7.61
CA TRP A 244 -17.24 0.72 7.96
C TRP A 244 -16.02 0.80 7.04
N THR A 245 -15.42 -0.35 6.69
CA THR A 245 -14.25 -0.41 5.81
C THR A 245 -14.55 -0.09 4.35
N MET A 246 -15.82 -0.23 3.92
CA MET A 246 -16.27 0.21 2.59
C MET A 246 -16.69 1.68 2.58
N PHE A 247 -17.39 2.10 3.63
CA PHE A 247 -17.96 3.44 3.72
C PHE A 247 -16.91 4.55 3.78
N LEU A 248 -15.79 4.32 4.49
CA LEU A 248 -14.74 5.34 4.61
C LEU A 248 -14.04 5.65 3.27
N PRO A 249 -13.59 4.65 2.47
CA PRO A 249 -13.08 4.90 1.13
C PRO A 249 -14.09 5.63 0.22
N ASP A 250 -15.37 5.24 0.27
CA ASP A 250 -16.42 5.90 -0.50
C ASP A 250 -16.54 7.40 -0.15
N ILE A 251 -16.52 7.76 1.14
CA ILE A 251 -16.50 9.16 1.57
C ILE A 251 -15.26 9.87 1.05
N MET A 252 -14.08 9.25 1.20
CA MET A 252 -12.84 9.85 0.72
C MET A 252 -12.90 10.12 -0.78
N PHE A 253 -13.44 9.18 -1.55
CA PHE A 253 -13.63 9.32 -2.98
C PHE A 253 -14.53 10.52 -3.32
N VAL A 254 -15.70 10.64 -2.69
CA VAL A 254 -16.60 11.79 -2.86
C VAL A 254 -15.90 13.10 -2.51
N MET A 255 -15.14 13.14 -1.42
CA MET A 255 -14.37 14.32 -1.04
C MET A 255 -13.34 14.71 -2.10
N TYR A 256 -12.66 13.74 -2.72
CA TYR A 256 -11.72 13.99 -3.81
C TYR A 256 -12.40 14.49 -5.08
N VAL A 257 -13.57 13.96 -5.43
CA VAL A 257 -14.40 14.49 -6.53
C VAL A 257 -14.73 15.97 -6.28
N VAL A 258 -15.16 16.32 -5.06
CA VAL A 258 -15.47 17.72 -4.70
C VAL A 258 -14.23 18.61 -4.74
N ILE A 259 -13.09 18.15 -4.21
CA ILE A 259 -11.81 18.87 -4.29
C ILE A 259 -11.44 19.13 -5.75
N PHE A 260 -11.49 18.10 -6.59
CA PHE A 260 -11.19 18.21 -8.01
C PHE A 260 -12.10 19.22 -8.72
N TYR A 261 -13.41 19.14 -8.49
CA TYR A 261 -14.36 20.08 -9.07
C TYR A 261 -14.08 21.52 -8.62
N SER A 262 -13.75 21.73 -7.35
CA SER A 262 -13.44 23.06 -6.82
C SER A 262 -12.17 23.67 -7.45
N ILE A 263 -11.14 22.85 -7.63
CA ILE A 263 -9.89 23.21 -8.30
C ILE A 263 -10.18 23.62 -9.75
N ARG A 264 -10.88 22.76 -10.49
CA ARG A 264 -11.29 23.02 -11.88
C ARG A 264 -12.11 24.29 -12.01
N ARG A 265 -13.04 24.54 -11.08
CA ARG A 265 -13.85 25.75 -11.07
C ARG A 265 -12.99 27.00 -10.88
N LYS A 266 -12.05 27.00 -9.93
CA LYS A 266 -11.12 28.11 -9.71
C LYS A 266 -10.25 28.38 -10.95
N GLN A 267 -9.78 27.32 -11.61
CA GLN A 267 -9.01 27.44 -12.86
C GLN A 267 -9.80 28.06 -14.00
N ARG A 268 -11.07 27.67 -14.20
CA ARG A 268 -11.93 28.28 -15.22
C ARG A 268 -12.17 29.77 -14.95
N LEU A 269 -12.35 30.13 -13.69
CA LEU A 269 -12.50 31.54 -13.30
C LEU A 269 -11.22 32.33 -13.60
N ALA A 270 -10.03 31.77 -13.33
CA ALA A 270 -8.76 32.39 -13.69
C ALA A 270 -8.49 32.43 -15.21
N ALA A 271 -8.93 31.41 -15.96
CA ALA A 271 -8.76 31.34 -17.41
C ALA A 271 -9.70 32.30 -18.16
N ASN A 272 -10.94 32.46 -17.70
CA ASN A 272 -11.89 33.42 -18.27
C ASN A 272 -11.40 34.87 -18.11
N VAL A 273 -10.57 35.14 -17.10
CA VAL A 273 -9.90 36.44 -16.96
C VAL A 273 -8.78 36.61 -18.00
N ASN A 274 -8.18 35.51 -18.48
CA ASN A 274 -6.92 35.56 -19.23
C ASN A 274 -6.99 35.15 -20.70
N GLN A 275 -8.04 34.52 -21.24
CA GLN A 275 -8.05 34.27 -22.70
C GLN A 275 -9.40 33.93 -23.33
N ASN A 276 -9.70 34.75 -24.34
CA ASN A 276 -10.50 34.49 -25.52
C ASN A 276 -9.83 33.45 -26.46
N GLN A 277 -9.17 32.41 -25.93
CA GLN A 277 -8.60 31.34 -26.75
C GLN A 277 -9.18 29.97 -26.38
N GLY A 278 -9.82 29.40 -27.40
CA GLY A 278 -10.55 28.15 -27.33
C GLY A 278 -9.65 26.93 -27.22
N ILE A 279 -10.34 25.79 -27.13
CA ILE A 279 -9.83 24.41 -26.95
C ILE A 279 -9.75 23.99 -25.47
N THR A 280 -10.92 23.81 -24.85
CA THR A 280 -11.05 22.98 -23.62
C THR A 280 -12.41 22.26 -23.55
N LYS A 281 -13.01 21.89 -24.69
CA LYS A 281 -14.29 21.15 -24.73
C LYS A 281 -14.15 19.63 -24.64
N PHE A 282 -12.97 19.05 -24.90
CA PHE A 282 -12.81 17.59 -24.95
C PHE A 282 -12.88 16.91 -23.56
N PHE A 283 -12.59 17.64 -22.48
CA PHE A 283 -12.49 17.07 -21.13
C PHE A 283 -13.83 16.78 -20.44
N TYR A 284 -14.96 17.31 -20.94
CA TYR A 284 -16.27 17.19 -20.28
C TYR A 284 -16.87 15.78 -20.44
N PHE A 285 -16.58 15.11 -21.56
CA PHE A 285 -17.23 13.85 -21.91
C PHE A 285 -16.81 12.68 -21.01
N CYS A 286 -15.53 12.59 -20.63
CA CYS A 286 -15.04 11.46 -19.83
C CYS A 286 -15.46 11.52 -18.35
N PHE A 287 -15.67 12.71 -17.78
CA PHE A 287 -16.01 12.84 -16.35
C PHE A 287 -17.52 12.80 -16.09
N LEU A 288 -18.35 13.41 -16.95
CA LEU A 288 -19.80 13.36 -16.78
C LEU A 288 -20.37 11.94 -16.93
N HIS A 289 -19.74 11.13 -17.78
CA HIS A 289 -20.12 9.72 -17.95
C HIS A 289 -19.81 8.87 -16.70
N ALA A 290 -18.89 9.32 -15.84
CA ALA A 290 -18.57 8.68 -14.56
C ALA A 290 -19.62 8.98 -13.48
N GLU A 291 -20.10 10.22 -13.38
CA GLU A 291 -21.07 10.63 -12.35
C GLU A 291 -22.45 10.01 -12.55
N ILE A 292 -22.92 9.88 -13.79
CA ILE A 292 -24.25 9.32 -14.08
C ILE A 292 -24.30 7.81 -13.77
N GLY A 293 -23.19 7.09 -13.91
CA GLY A 293 -23.11 5.68 -13.57
C GLY A 293 -23.11 5.42 -12.05
N HIS A 294 -22.41 6.26 -11.28
CA HIS A 294 -22.14 5.98 -9.87
C HIS A 294 -23.33 6.25 -8.93
N PHE A 295 -24.11 7.30 -9.20
CA PHE A 295 -25.15 7.75 -8.24
C PHE A 295 -26.46 6.97 -8.32
N LYS A 296 -26.78 6.35 -9.46
CA LYS A 296 -28.01 5.57 -9.63
C LYS A 296 -27.92 4.16 -9.05
N LEU A 297 -26.74 3.74 -8.57
CA LEU A 297 -26.44 2.32 -8.30
C LEU A 297 -26.13 1.98 -6.84
N VAL A 298 -26.01 2.98 -5.95
CA VAL A 298 -25.74 2.74 -4.52
C VAL A 298 -26.86 1.94 -3.82
N LEU A 299 -28.03 1.74 -4.46
CA LEU A 299 -29.15 1.00 -3.87
C LEU A 299 -29.50 -0.38 -4.47
N LYS A 300 -28.71 -0.97 -5.37
CA LYS A 300 -29.02 -2.33 -5.89
C LYS A 300 -27.84 -3.29 -5.86
N SER A 301 -27.46 -3.63 -4.62
CA SER A 301 -26.71 -4.79 -4.12
C SER A 301 -25.92 -5.65 -5.13
N TYR A 302 -24.60 -5.61 -4.95
CA TYR A 302 -23.59 -6.68 -5.13
C TYR A 302 -23.28 -7.22 -6.53
N TYR A 303 -24.24 -7.39 -7.43
CA TYR A 303 -23.94 -7.92 -8.77
C TYR A 303 -23.30 -6.87 -9.70
N GLU A 304 -23.50 -5.58 -9.40
CA GLU A 304 -22.97 -4.47 -10.21
C GLU A 304 -21.58 -3.96 -9.81
N ILE A 305 -20.99 -4.50 -8.73
CA ILE A 305 -19.63 -4.13 -8.29
C ILE A 305 -18.61 -4.39 -9.41
N ARG A 306 -18.88 -5.36 -10.29
CA ARG A 306 -18.06 -5.63 -11.50
C ARG A 306 -18.01 -4.42 -12.45
N GLN A 307 -19.13 -3.74 -12.68
CA GLN A 307 -19.15 -2.57 -13.55
C GLN A 307 -18.49 -1.37 -12.88
N ILE A 308 -18.69 -1.19 -11.58
CA ILE A 308 -18.08 -0.09 -10.81
C ILE A 308 -16.55 -0.16 -10.90
N VAL A 309 -15.95 -1.33 -10.66
CA VAL A 309 -14.49 -1.50 -10.76
C VAL A 309 -14.00 -1.23 -12.17
N HIS A 310 -14.68 -1.76 -13.19
CA HIS A 310 -14.25 -1.56 -14.57
C HIS A 310 -14.34 -0.09 -14.97
N HIS A 311 -15.44 0.60 -14.63
CA HIS A 311 -15.58 2.03 -14.87
C HIS A 311 -14.53 2.83 -14.11
N PHE A 312 -14.29 2.50 -12.83
CA PHE A 312 -13.29 3.17 -12.01
C PHE A 312 -11.90 3.05 -12.64
N PHE A 313 -11.50 1.85 -13.06
CA PHE A 313 -10.21 1.62 -13.72
C PHE A 313 -10.10 2.32 -15.06
N SER A 314 -11.14 2.29 -15.89
CA SER A 314 -11.17 3.03 -17.15
C SER A 314 -11.01 4.53 -16.92
N ILE A 315 -11.68 5.10 -15.92
CA ILE A 315 -11.54 6.51 -15.56
C ILE A 315 -10.12 6.82 -15.10
N LEU A 316 -9.53 5.98 -14.24
CA LEU A 316 -8.17 6.18 -13.74
C LEU A 316 -7.11 6.11 -14.84
N ILE A 317 -7.28 5.18 -15.80
CA ILE A 317 -6.42 5.06 -16.98
C ILE A 317 -6.54 6.29 -17.88
N ILE A 318 -7.77 6.75 -18.15
CA ILE A 318 -8.00 7.95 -18.96
C ILE A 318 -7.38 9.20 -18.30
N LEU A 319 -7.53 9.34 -16.98
CA LEU A 319 -6.91 10.45 -16.24
C LEU A 319 -5.38 10.38 -16.27
N SER A 320 -4.79 9.18 -16.17
CA SER A 320 -3.34 8.98 -16.23
C SER A 320 -2.76 9.24 -17.62
N LEU A 321 -3.41 8.78 -18.69
CA LEU A 321 -2.92 8.94 -20.06
C LEU A 321 -2.96 10.41 -20.51
N ASN A 322 -4.02 11.15 -20.14
CA ASN A 322 -4.14 12.56 -20.50
C ASN A 322 -3.09 13.45 -19.81
N TYR A 323 -2.40 12.96 -18.77
CA TYR A 323 -1.32 13.70 -18.10
C TYR A 323 -0.04 13.78 -18.96
N GLU A 324 0.32 12.70 -19.67
CA GLU A 324 1.51 12.72 -20.55
C GLU A 324 1.34 13.72 -21.71
N GLU A 325 0.13 13.79 -22.28
CA GLU A 325 -0.18 14.74 -23.34
C GLU A 325 -0.07 16.20 -22.86
N TYR A 326 -0.44 16.47 -21.61
CA TYR A 326 -0.38 17.82 -21.03
C TYR A 326 1.05 18.27 -20.68
N LEU A 327 1.93 17.36 -20.27
CA LEU A 327 3.31 17.70 -19.93
C LEU A 327 4.13 18.13 -21.15
N GLY A 328 3.67 17.80 -22.37
CA GLY A 328 4.27 18.20 -23.63
C GLY A 328 3.90 19.61 -24.10
N ILE A 329 2.84 20.23 -23.58
CA ILE A 329 2.37 21.54 -24.06
C ILE A 329 3.07 22.64 -23.24
N GLY A 330 4.20 23.11 -23.76
CA GLY A 330 4.97 24.22 -23.22
C GLY A 330 4.12 25.49 -23.13
N SER A 331 3.59 25.80 -21.94
CA SER A 331 2.90 27.05 -21.67
C SER A 331 3.72 27.93 -20.73
N THR A 332 3.98 29.13 -21.23
CA THR A 332 4.72 30.22 -20.60
C THR A 332 3.83 30.95 -19.59
N HIS A 333 3.68 30.44 -18.37
CA HIS A 333 3.23 31.25 -17.22
C HIS A 333 3.72 30.62 -15.92
N ALA A 334 4.76 31.21 -15.32
CA ALA A 334 5.43 30.72 -14.12
C ALA A 334 4.49 30.56 -12.91
N GLU A 335 3.55 31.48 -12.71
CA GLU A 335 2.58 31.44 -11.60
C GLU A 335 1.49 30.36 -11.77
N ARG A 336 1.12 30.04 -13.01
CA ARG A 336 0.14 28.99 -13.28
C ARG A 336 0.72 27.61 -12.97
N ASN A 337 2.02 27.43 -13.23
CA ASN A 337 2.71 26.16 -13.07
C ASN A 337 2.86 25.72 -11.60
N GLU A 338 2.90 26.63 -10.63
CA GLU A 338 3.08 26.25 -9.22
C GLU A 338 1.85 25.55 -8.64
N VAL A 339 0.65 26.04 -8.96
CA VAL A 339 -0.60 25.45 -8.43
C VAL A 339 -0.89 24.10 -9.12
N TYR A 340 -0.72 24.02 -10.45
CA TYR A 340 -0.95 22.76 -11.19
C TYR A 340 0.00 21.63 -10.78
N HIS A 341 1.25 21.94 -10.41
CA HIS A 341 2.23 20.92 -10.00
C HIS A 341 1.84 20.20 -8.72
N TYR A 342 1.06 20.82 -7.83
CA TYR A 342 0.68 20.21 -6.56
C TYR A 342 -0.63 19.41 -6.66
N GLU A 343 -1.53 19.77 -7.58
CA GLU A 343 -2.90 19.23 -7.66
C GLU A 343 -2.99 17.80 -8.20
N TRP A 344 -2.28 17.50 -9.28
CA TRP A 344 -2.32 16.18 -9.92
C TRP A 344 -1.70 15.06 -9.08
N PRO A 345 -0.50 15.22 -8.49
CA PRO A 345 0.08 14.21 -7.61
C PRO A 345 -0.87 13.86 -6.46
N VAL A 346 -1.51 14.89 -5.88
CA VAL A 346 -2.47 14.76 -4.78
C VAL A 346 -3.67 13.91 -5.19
N LEU A 347 -4.25 14.16 -6.37
CA LEU A 347 -5.41 13.43 -6.90
C LEU A 347 -5.08 12.01 -7.36
N ILE A 348 -3.92 11.80 -7.99
CA ILE A 348 -3.48 10.47 -8.40
C ILE A 348 -3.21 9.62 -7.15
N GLN A 349 -2.50 10.18 -6.16
CA GLN A 349 -2.26 9.54 -4.87
C GLN A 349 -3.57 9.19 -4.15
N ALA A 350 -4.53 10.09 -4.20
CA ALA A 350 -5.85 9.93 -3.62
C ALA A 350 -6.66 8.82 -4.26
N ALA A 351 -6.82 8.89 -5.58
CA ALA A 351 -7.55 7.90 -6.35
C ALA A 351 -6.91 6.53 -6.16
N TRP A 352 -5.59 6.45 -6.20
CA TRP A 352 -4.87 5.21 -6.02
C TRP A 352 -5.00 4.64 -4.60
N ASN A 353 -5.00 5.49 -3.56
CA ASN A 353 -5.25 5.06 -2.18
C ASN A 353 -6.67 4.53 -1.98
N CYS A 354 -7.69 5.21 -2.50
CA CYS A 354 -9.09 4.77 -2.39
C CYS A 354 -9.28 3.44 -3.15
N SER A 355 -8.79 3.38 -4.39
CA SER A 355 -8.78 2.15 -5.20
C SER A 355 -8.11 1.00 -4.48
N ALA A 356 -6.90 1.21 -3.93
CA ALA A 356 -6.16 0.13 -3.30
C ALA A 356 -6.91 -0.45 -2.08
N LEU A 357 -7.64 0.40 -1.34
CA LEU A 357 -8.44 -0.04 -0.20
C LEU A 357 -9.70 -0.79 -0.64
N GLU A 358 -10.38 -0.33 -1.69
CA GLU A 358 -11.59 -0.96 -2.24
C GLU A 358 -11.29 -2.25 -3.00
N ILE A 359 -10.29 -2.23 -3.88
CA ILE A 359 -9.83 -3.39 -4.65
C ILE A 359 -9.50 -4.54 -3.69
N ARG A 360 -8.92 -4.26 -2.52
CA ARG A 360 -8.72 -5.28 -1.50
C ARG A 360 -10.02 -5.98 -1.13
N ALA A 361 -11.05 -5.24 -0.74
CA ALA A 361 -12.34 -5.81 -0.35
C ALA A 361 -12.94 -6.67 -1.48
N ILE A 362 -12.82 -6.20 -2.71
CA ILE A 362 -13.33 -6.87 -3.91
C ILE A 362 -12.53 -8.14 -4.24
N ILE A 363 -11.20 -8.08 -4.15
CA ILE A 363 -10.33 -9.24 -4.35
C ILE A 363 -10.72 -10.36 -3.39
N PHE A 364 -10.81 -10.06 -2.10
CA PHE A 364 -11.06 -11.08 -1.08
C PHE A 364 -12.47 -11.65 -1.12
N LYS A 365 -13.49 -10.83 -1.37
CA LYS A 365 -14.89 -11.30 -1.33
C LYS A 365 -15.41 -11.85 -2.64
N LEU A 366 -14.97 -11.32 -3.77
CA LEU A 366 -15.52 -11.66 -5.08
C LEU A 366 -14.54 -12.48 -5.91
N ILE A 367 -13.34 -11.97 -6.11
CA ILE A 367 -12.38 -12.58 -7.05
C ILE A 367 -11.87 -13.92 -6.52
N VAL A 368 -11.50 -14.01 -5.24
CA VAL A 368 -10.96 -15.24 -4.66
C VAL A 368 -11.95 -16.42 -4.76
N PRO A 369 -13.20 -16.33 -4.27
CA PRO A 369 -14.16 -17.43 -4.41
C PRO A 369 -14.51 -17.74 -5.87
N PHE A 370 -14.59 -16.72 -6.71
CA PHE A 370 -14.89 -16.90 -8.14
C PHE A 370 -13.79 -17.67 -8.88
N LEU A 371 -12.52 -17.33 -8.65
CA LEU A 371 -11.41 -18.03 -9.25
C LEU A 371 -11.34 -19.49 -8.77
N ILE A 372 -11.58 -19.76 -7.48
CA ILE A 372 -11.61 -21.13 -6.94
C ILE A 372 -12.75 -21.93 -7.59
N LYS A 373 -13.89 -21.30 -7.86
CA LYS A 373 -15.01 -21.96 -8.57
C LYS A 373 -14.65 -22.34 -10.01
N ILE A 374 -13.84 -21.55 -10.70
CA ILE A 374 -13.47 -21.79 -12.11
C ILE A 374 -12.34 -22.80 -12.25
N PHE A 375 -11.27 -22.62 -11.48
CA PHE A 375 -10.04 -23.39 -11.61
C PHE A 375 -9.87 -24.48 -10.55
N GLY A 376 -10.86 -24.65 -9.67
CA GLY A 376 -10.79 -25.60 -8.58
C GLY A 376 -9.80 -25.20 -7.47
N GLU A 377 -9.43 -26.18 -6.66
CA GLU A 377 -8.53 -25.98 -5.52
C GLU A 377 -7.05 -25.80 -5.92
N GLU A 378 -6.68 -26.14 -7.16
CA GLU A 378 -5.30 -26.07 -7.69
C GLU A 378 -4.71 -24.65 -7.63
N ILE A 379 -5.54 -23.63 -7.82
CA ILE A 379 -5.08 -22.24 -7.81
C ILE A 379 -4.92 -21.64 -6.42
N ILE A 380 -5.28 -22.36 -5.34
CA ILE A 380 -5.30 -21.81 -3.98
C ILE A 380 -3.93 -21.27 -3.57
N ILE A 381 -2.85 -22.01 -3.86
CA ILE A 381 -1.50 -21.59 -3.51
C ILE A 381 -1.07 -20.35 -4.34
N PRO A 382 -1.13 -20.37 -5.69
CA PRO A 382 -0.86 -19.19 -6.50
C PRO A 382 -1.67 -17.96 -6.08
N LEU A 383 -2.94 -18.15 -5.74
CA LEU A 383 -3.84 -17.10 -5.27
C LEU A 383 -3.41 -16.55 -3.91
N GLY A 384 -2.98 -17.41 -2.97
CA GLY A 384 -2.41 -16.98 -1.69
C GLY A 384 -1.13 -16.15 -1.86
N ILE A 385 -0.24 -16.57 -2.77
CA ILE A 385 0.97 -15.80 -3.14
C ILE A 385 0.56 -14.42 -3.70
N PHE A 386 -0.38 -14.41 -4.64
CA PHE A 386 -0.86 -13.18 -5.27
C PHE A 386 -1.45 -12.21 -4.25
N VAL A 387 -2.35 -12.70 -3.40
CA VAL A 387 -3.04 -11.89 -2.39
C VAL A 387 -2.06 -11.27 -1.39
N ASN A 388 -1.10 -12.04 -0.86
CA ASN A 388 -0.10 -11.49 0.06
C ASN A 388 0.84 -10.50 -0.65
N SER A 389 1.22 -10.77 -1.89
CA SER A 389 2.03 -9.85 -2.71
C SER A 389 1.31 -8.52 -2.92
N TYR A 390 0.03 -8.57 -3.28
CA TYR A 390 -0.82 -7.39 -3.43
C TYR A 390 -0.88 -6.60 -2.12
N VAL A 391 -1.13 -7.31 -1.02
CA VAL A 391 -1.21 -6.72 0.32
C VAL A 391 0.09 -6.00 0.73
N ILE A 392 1.26 -6.56 0.42
CA ILE A 392 2.56 -5.90 0.64
C ILE A 392 2.70 -4.68 -0.27
N LEU A 393 2.40 -4.83 -1.57
CA LEU A 393 2.54 -3.78 -2.58
C LEU A 393 1.69 -2.53 -2.27
N VAL A 394 0.49 -2.71 -1.71
CA VAL A 394 -0.39 -1.60 -1.27
C VAL A 394 0.31 -0.69 -0.25
N CYS A 395 1.25 -1.20 0.55
CA CYS A 395 2.01 -0.39 1.51
C CYS A 395 3.11 0.47 0.85
N ALA A 396 3.56 0.11 -0.36
CA ALA A 396 4.56 0.86 -1.12
C ALA A 396 3.91 1.93 -2.01
N VAL A 397 2.69 1.66 -2.46
CA VAL A 397 1.92 2.45 -3.41
C VAL A 397 1.90 3.95 -3.10
N LEU A 398 1.53 4.32 -1.87
CA LEU A 398 1.39 5.72 -1.46
C LEU A 398 2.74 6.46 -1.52
N PRO A 399 3.81 5.95 -0.88
CA PRO A 399 5.15 6.46 -1.05
C PRO A 399 5.59 6.55 -2.51
N THR A 400 5.39 5.49 -3.29
CA THR A 400 5.82 5.43 -4.70
C THR A 400 5.16 6.52 -5.53
N VAL A 401 3.84 6.68 -5.43
CA VAL A 401 3.12 7.75 -6.14
C VAL A 401 3.63 9.11 -5.70
N HIS A 402 3.81 9.32 -4.39
CA HIS A 402 4.35 10.57 -3.88
C HIS A 402 5.75 10.89 -4.46
N LEU A 403 6.64 9.90 -4.50
CA LEU A 403 8.01 10.06 -5.01
C LEU A 403 8.09 10.26 -6.53
N ILE A 404 7.19 9.63 -7.28
CA ILE A 404 7.11 9.78 -8.74
C ILE A 404 6.62 11.17 -9.12
N TYR A 405 5.55 11.63 -8.47
CA TYR A 405 4.85 12.84 -8.90
C TYR A 405 5.27 14.11 -8.14
N SER A 406 5.86 14.02 -6.95
CA SER A 406 6.40 15.19 -6.26
C SER A 406 7.80 15.52 -6.76
N LYS A 407 7.90 16.57 -7.59
CA LYS A 407 9.19 17.13 -8.01
C LYS A 407 10.07 17.52 -6.83
N GLU A 408 9.48 18.06 -5.77
CA GLU A 408 10.22 18.43 -4.57
C GLU A 408 10.81 17.20 -3.88
N ALA A 409 10.01 16.14 -3.68
CA ALA A 409 10.51 14.89 -3.12
C ALA A 409 11.63 14.29 -3.98
N HIS A 410 11.46 14.32 -5.30
CA HIS A 410 12.46 13.86 -6.25
C HIS A 410 13.76 14.67 -6.15
N ASN A 411 13.68 15.99 -6.08
CA ASN A 411 14.84 16.88 -5.96
C ASN A 411 15.59 16.66 -4.64
N ILE A 412 14.86 16.52 -3.53
CA ILE A 412 15.43 16.22 -2.21
C ILE A 412 16.17 14.88 -2.24
N ILE A 413 15.54 13.83 -2.77
CA ILE A 413 16.15 12.49 -2.83
C ILE A 413 17.33 12.47 -3.78
N LYS A 414 17.23 13.10 -4.95
CA LYS A 414 18.34 13.22 -5.90
C LYS A 414 19.52 13.94 -5.26
N HIS A 415 19.28 15.05 -4.56
CA HIS A 415 20.31 15.79 -3.84
C HIS A 415 20.95 14.94 -2.73
N LEU A 416 20.17 14.21 -1.93
CA LEU A 416 20.69 13.35 -0.88
C LEU A 416 21.48 12.15 -1.41
N LEU A 417 21.00 11.50 -2.48
CA LEU A 417 21.71 10.40 -3.14
C LEU A 417 23.01 10.89 -3.76
N PHE A 418 22.98 12.06 -4.41
CA PHE A 418 24.17 12.69 -4.99
C PHE A 418 25.19 13.07 -3.90
N MET A 419 24.74 13.70 -2.80
CA MET A 419 25.60 14.02 -1.67
C MET A 419 26.18 12.77 -1.01
N SER A 420 25.38 11.71 -0.82
CA SER A 420 25.87 10.44 -0.31
C SER A 420 26.90 9.80 -1.24
N PHE A 421 26.69 9.89 -2.55
CA PHE A 421 27.65 9.40 -3.55
C PHE A 421 28.95 10.20 -3.52
N LEU A 422 28.89 11.54 -3.46
CA LEU A 422 30.07 12.41 -3.37
C LEU A 422 30.87 12.18 -2.09
N VAL A 423 30.21 12.05 -0.93
CA VAL A 423 30.90 11.73 0.34
C VAL A 423 31.60 10.38 0.24
N ARG A 424 30.96 9.38 -0.38
CA ARG A 424 31.56 8.06 -0.59
C ARG A 424 32.73 8.10 -1.56
N LEU A 425 32.65 8.92 -2.61
CA LEU A 425 33.73 9.15 -3.56
C LEU A 425 34.92 9.85 -2.89
N LYS A 426 34.65 10.89 -2.09
CA LYS A 426 35.65 11.61 -1.29
C LYS A 426 36.38 10.66 -0.36
N ASN A 427 35.66 9.86 0.42
CA ASN A 427 36.27 8.88 1.33
C ASN A 427 37.09 7.83 0.59
N LYS A 428 36.65 7.39 -0.60
CA LYS A 428 37.42 6.43 -1.42
C LYS A 428 38.70 7.04 -1.99
N ILE A 429 38.67 8.31 -2.40
CA ILE A 429 39.87 9.05 -2.85
C ILE A 429 40.82 9.26 -1.68
N THR A 430 40.33 9.65 -0.50
CA THR A 430 41.18 9.86 0.69
C THR A 430 41.87 8.56 1.13
N ILE A 431 41.17 7.43 1.15
CA ILE A 431 41.78 6.11 1.44
C ILE A 431 42.85 5.74 0.42
N ASN A 432 42.61 6.01 -0.87
CA ASN A 432 43.61 5.76 -1.91
C ASN A 432 44.86 6.64 -1.72
N VAL A 433 44.73 7.89 -1.27
CA VAL A 433 45.87 8.79 -1.01
C VAL A 433 46.67 8.30 0.20
N GLU A 434 46.03 7.89 1.30
CA GLU A 434 46.73 7.31 2.46
C GLU A 434 47.44 5.99 2.10
N GLN A 435 46.80 5.11 1.33
CA GLN A 435 47.45 3.88 0.87
C GLN A 435 48.62 4.14 -0.08
N LEU A 436 48.51 5.15 -0.95
CA LEU A 436 49.62 5.55 -1.81
C LEU A 436 50.79 6.10 -0.99
N TRP A 437 50.50 6.84 0.08
CA TRP A 437 51.52 7.38 0.98
C TRP A 437 52.26 6.25 1.72
N ILE A 438 51.54 5.21 2.17
CA ILE A 438 52.14 4.01 2.80
C ILE A 438 52.98 3.19 1.79
N LEU A 439 52.65 3.24 0.50
CA LEU A 439 53.43 2.56 -0.55
C LEU A 439 54.68 3.34 -0.98
N ILE A 440 54.69 4.66 -0.76
CA ILE A 440 55.82 5.54 -1.09
C ILE A 440 56.79 5.66 0.11
N SER A 441 56.31 5.51 1.35
CA SER A 441 57.13 5.43 2.57
C SER A 441 57.71 4.04 2.77
#